data_AF-A0A9D5A0J3-F1
#
_entry.id   AF-A0A9D5A0J3-F1
#
_cell.length_a   1.000
_cell.length_b   1.000
_cell.length_c   1.000
_cell.angle_alpha   90.00
_cell.angle_beta   90.00
_cell.angle_gamma   90.00
#
_symmetry.space_group_name_H-M   'P 1'
#
loop_
_entity.id
_entity.type
_entity.pdbx_description
1 polymer ?
#
loop_
_entity_poly.entity_id
_entity_poly.type
_entity_poly.pdbx_seq_one_letter_code
_entity_poly.pdbx_strand_id
1 'polypeptide(L)'
;MFEVHLDNPEVLLRYSSALVQGATNVFWIDIQTNTKRFRSIFRYLLDDVALHHSRLNKIPLQAQRDMYLLLSRFILFYNSAGKIDSFLKQCPVFQTAFLVGSPADIFVNELTDQLQKLKVEPVLLHYLSEVKVLQGIELRMTTSTRLKTCLYGFTSPGGPMYPTRAVRHAAWEALDFLFPISIIINN
;
A
#
# COMPACT_ATOMS: atom_id res chain seq x y z
N MET A 1 24.09 -16.72 22.34
CA MET A 1 24.01 -15.87 21.13
C MET A 1 23.80 -16.83 19.98
N PHE A 2 22.63 -16.86 19.34
CA PHE A 2 22.36 -17.81 18.25
C PHE A 2 23.04 -17.30 16.98
N GLU A 3 24.13 -17.93 16.56
CA GLU A 3 24.78 -17.66 15.28
C GLU A 3 23.92 -18.22 14.15
N VAL A 4 23.19 -17.32 13.48
CA VAL A 4 22.38 -17.66 12.33
C VAL A 4 23.29 -17.88 11.13
N HIS A 5 23.25 -19.08 10.55
CA HIS A 5 23.89 -19.37 9.28
C HIS A 5 23.10 -18.70 8.15
N LEU A 6 23.50 -17.47 7.81
CA LEU A 6 22.85 -16.64 6.78
C LEU A 6 23.14 -17.13 5.34
N ASP A 7 23.95 -18.18 5.16
CA ASP A 7 24.29 -18.70 3.83
C ASP A 7 23.27 -19.71 3.30
N ASN A 8 22.34 -20.19 4.14
CA ASN A 8 21.28 -21.09 3.69
C ASN A 8 20.06 -20.27 3.17
N PRO A 9 19.69 -20.39 1.88
CA PRO A 9 18.61 -19.61 1.29
C PRO A 9 17.23 -19.90 1.89
N GLU A 10 16.98 -21.13 2.35
CA GLU A 10 15.72 -21.50 3.02
C GLU A 10 15.62 -20.84 4.40
N VAL A 11 16.73 -20.80 5.12
CA VAL A 11 16.84 -20.18 6.44
C VAL A 11 16.66 -18.66 6.31
N LEU A 12 17.31 -18.03 5.33
CA LEU A 12 17.11 -16.62 4.99
C LEU A 12 15.66 -16.31 4.64
N LEU A 13 15.03 -17.15 3.82
CA LEU A 13 13.63 -16.99 3.45
C LEU A 13 12.73 -17.05 4.69
N ARG A 14 12.93 -18.05 5.56
CA ARG A 14 12.17 -18.20 6.80
C ARG A 14 12.27 -16.98 7.70
N TYR A 15 13.48 -16.44 7.91
CA TYR A 15 13.66 -15.23 8.72
C TYR A 15 13.04 -14.00 8.08
N SER A 16 13.17 -13.87 6.77
CA SER A 16 12.60 -12.74 6.04
C SER A 16 11.07 -12.78 6.05
N SER A 17 10.46 -13.95 5.88
CA SER A 17 9.02 -14.14 6.02
C SER A 17 8.54 -13.87 7.46
N ALA A 18 9.29 -14.32 8.47
CA ALA A 18 8.98 -14.00 9.87
C ALA A 18 9.06 -12.51 10.17
N LEU A 19 10.04 -11.80 9.59
CA LEU A 19 10.16 -10.34 9.68
C LEU A 19 8.96 -9.65 9.03
N VAL A 20 8.59 -10.02 7.80
CA VAL A 20 7.44 -9.42 7.09
C VAL A 20 6.14 -9.68 7.85
N GLN A 21 5.93 -10.89 8.36
CA GLN A 21 4.74 -11.22 9.15
C GLN A 21 4.71 -10.47 10.48
N GLY A 22 5.83 -10.40 11.18
CA GLY A 22 5.97 -9.63 12.42
C GLY A 22 5.70 -8.15 12.20
N ALA A 23 6.30 -7.56 11.16
CA ALA A 23 6.08 -6.18 10.74
C ALA A 23 4.61 -5.92 10.38
N THR A 24 3.96 -6.84 9.65
CA THR A 24 2.53 -6.78 9.34
C THR A 24 1.70 -6.66 10.62
N ASN A 25 1.95 -7.53 11.59
CA ASN A 25 1.19 -7.54 12.84
C ASN A 25 1.36 -6.25 13.63
N VAL A 26 2.60 -5.78 13.81
CA VAL A 26 2.86 -4.56 14.59
C VAL A 26 2.37 -3.29 13.89
N PHE A 27 2.41 -3.23 12.56
CA PHE A 27 1.84 -2.10 11.83
C PHE A 27 0.31 -2.09 11.89
N TRP A 28 -0.33 -3.27 11.91
CA TRP A 28 -1.77 -3.34 12.17
C TRP A 28 -2.14 -2.90 13.58
N ILE A 29 -1.31 -3.17 14.59
CA ILE A 29 -1.50 -2.62 15.96
C ILE A 29 -1.46 -1.08 15.92
N ASP A 30 -0.49 -0.51 15.20
CA ASP A 30 -0.40 0.95 15.01
C ASP A 30 -1.66 1.52 14.34
N ILE A 31 -2.19 0.85 13.30
CA ILE A 31 -3.48 1.22 12.68
C ILE A 31 -4.63 1.14 13.69
N GLN A 32 -4.76 0.03 14.40
CA GLN A 32 -5.88 -0.21 15.34
C GLN A 32 -5.87 0.78 16.50
N THR A 33 -4.68 1.16 16.97
CA THR A 33 -4.51 2.12 18.06
C THR A 33 -4.44 3.56 17.58
N ASN A 34 -4.43 3.80 16.26
CA ASN A 34 -4.17 5.10 15.65
C ASN A 34 -2.88 5.76 16.20
N THR A 35 -1.83 4.96 16.38
CA THR A 35 -0.50 5.42 16.81
C THR A 35 0.57 5.01 15.82
N LYS A 36 1.78 5.58 15.93
CA LYS A 36 2.90 5.32 14.99
C LYS A 36 4.13 4.83 15.75
N ARG A 37 3.95 3.89 16.69
CA ARG A 37 5.01 3.39 17.59
C ARG A 37 6.09 2.65 16.82
N PHE A 38 5.73 1.94 15.75
CA PHE A 38 6.64 1.15 14.94
C PHE A 38 7.14 1.89 13.69
N ARG A 39 7.01 3.22 13.66
CA ARG A 39 7.48 4.06 12.55
C ARG A 39 8.98 3.90 12.27
N SER A 40 9.80 3.64 13.29
CA SER A 40 11.24 3.38 13.11
C SER A 40 11.49 2.11 12.30
N ILE A 41 10.76 1.03 12.58
CA ILE A 41 10.83 -0.23 11.82
C ILE A 41 10.36 0.00 10.39
N PHE A 42 9.23 0.69 10.20
CA PHE A 42 8.74 1.01 8.86
C PHE A 42 9.77 1.80 8.04
N ARG A 43 10.37 2.84 8.64
CA ARG A 43 11.40 3.63 7.93
C ARG A 43 12.64 2.81 7.63
N TYR A 44 13.10 1.96 8.54
CA TYR A 44 14.22 1.08 8.24
C TYR A 44 13.90 0.16 7.05
N LEU A 45 12.73 -0.48 7.04
CA LEU A 45 12.35 -1.35 5.92
C LEU A 45 12.19 -0.59 4.60
N LEU A 46 11.62 0.62 4.61
CA LEU A 46 11.45 1.42 3.41
C LEU A 46 12.78 2.05 2.96
N ASP A 47 13.35 2.88 3.82
CA ASP A 47 14.46 3.77 3.50
C ASP A 47 15.76 3.00 3.41
N ASP A 48 16.06 2.14 4.39
CA ASP A 48 17.34 1.45 4.48
C ASP A 48 17.39 0.13 3.71
N VAL A 49 16.24 -0.47 3.37
CA VAL A 49 16.19 -1.78 2.71
C VAL A 49 15.56 -1.69 1.32
N ALA A 50 14.27 -1.34 1.22
CA ALA A 50 13.54 -1.40 -0.04
C ALA A 50 14.01 -0.39 -1.09
N LEU A 51 14.39 0.83 -0.68
CA LEU A 51 14.90 1.86 -1.58
C LEU A 51 16.38 1.68 -1.98
N HIS A 52 17.09 0.73 -1.36
CA HIS A 52 18.50 0.44 -1.65
C HIS A 52 18.65 -0.89 -2.38
N HIS A 53 18.77 -0.85 -3.71
CA HIS A 53 18.89 -2.03 -4.57
C HIS A 53 19.98 -3.04 -4.11
N SER A 54 21.12 -2.54 -3.63
CA SER A 54 22.24 -3.36 -3.14
C SER A 54 21.91 -4.18 -1.88
N ARG A 55 20.97 -3.70 -1.06
CA ARG A 55 20.50 -4.40 0.14
C ARG A 55 19.31 -5.28 -0.19
N LEU A 56 18.40 -4.80 -1.02
CA LEU A 56 17.24 -5.56 -1.49
C LEU A 56 17.65 -6.88 -2.18
N ASN A 57 18.67 -6.84 -3.02
CA ASN A 57 19.17 -8.03 -3.74
C ASN A 57 19.79 -9.12 -2.84
N LYS A 58 20.07 -8.82 -1.57
CA LYS A 58 20.55 -9.81 -0.59
C LYS A 58 19.42 -10.65 0.01
N ILE A 59 18.17 -10.22 -0.20
CA ILE A 59 16.99 -10.87 0.33
C ILE A 59 16.43 -11.83 -0.74
N PRO A 60 15.96 -13.03 -0.38
CA PRO A 60 15.29 -13.92 -1.32
C PRO A 60 14.13 -13.23 -2.06
N LEU A 61 13.99 -13.48 -3.36
CA LEU A 61 13.01 -12.79 -4.22
C LEU A 61 11.58 -12.85 -3.66
N GLN A 62 11.18 -13.97 -3.07
CA GLN A 62 9.87 -14.12 -2.45
C GLN A 62 9.68 -13.12 -1.30
N ALA A 63 10.66 -12.99 -0.42
CA ALA A 63 10.60 -12.04 0.68
C ALA A 63 10.68 -10.58 0.21
N GLN A 64 11.38 -10.29 -0.89
CA GLN A 64 11.33 -8.95 -1.50
C GLN A 64 9.89 -8.60 -1.92
N ARG A 65 9.17 -9.53 -2.56
CA ARG A 65 7.77 -9.34 -2.95
C ARG A 65 6.87 -9.14 -1.75
N ASP A 66 6.99 -10.00 -0.73
CA ASP A 66 6.17 -9.91 0.47
C ASP A 66 6.40 -8.59 1.22
N MET A 67 7.66 -8.13 1.28
CA MET A 67 8.02 -6.82 1.83
C MET A 67 7.49 -5.67 0.97
N TYR A 68 7.53 -5.77 -0.36
CA TYR A 68 6.96 -4.76 -1.24
C TYR A 68 5.45 -4.60 -1.01
N LEU A 69 4.72 -5.72 -0.89
CA LEU A 69 3.28 -5.69 -0.59
C LEU A 69 3.00 -5.15 0.82
N LEU A 70 3.81 -5.53 1.81
CA LEU A 70 3.76 -4.94 3.15
C LEU A 70 3.92 -3.42 3.10
N LEU A 71 4.99 -2.91 2.50
CA LEU A 71 5.27 -1.48 2.45
C LEU A 71 4.20 -0.73 1.67
N SER A 72 3.67 -1.31 0.58
CA SER A 72 2.57 -0.76 -0.20
C SER A 72 1.34 -0.45 0.66
N ARG A 73 0.96 -1.38 1.55
CA ARG A 73 -0.19 -1.19 2.46
C ARG A 73 -0.02 -0.02 3.41
N PHE A 74 1.18 0.19 3.94
CA PHE A 74 1.41 1.09 5.08
C PHE A 74 2.12 2.41 4.72
N ILE A 75 2.50 2.62 3.44
CA ILE A 75 3.28 3.81 3.04
C ILE A 75 2.54 5.13 3.29
N LEU A 76 1.23 5.17 3.05
CA LEU A 76 0.42 6.35 3.31
C LEU A 76 0.25 6.58 4.81
N PHE A 77 0.00 5.51 5.58
CA PHE A 77 -0.17 5.59 7.04
C PHE A 77 1.04 6.24 7.73
N TYR A 78 2.26 5.89 7.32
CA TYR A 78 3.48 6.43 7.91
C TYR A 78 3.96 7.76 7.30
N ASN A 79 3.13 8.40 6.48
CA ASN A 79 3.38 9.70 5.82
C ASN A 79 4.62 9.67 4.90
N SER A 80 4.74 8.61 4.09
CA SER A 80 5.84 8.43 3.14
C SER A 80 5.38 8.52 1.68
N ALA A 81 4.26 9.20 1.41
CA ALA A 81 3.69 9.33 0.07
C ALA A 81 4.69 9.92 -0.96
N GLY A 82 5.51 10.90 -0.55
CA GLY A 82 6.56 11.47 -1.40
C GLY A 82 7.69 10.52 -1.82
N LYS A 83 7.67 9.25 -1.37
CA LYS A 83 8.64 8.21 -1.77
C LYS A 83 8.05 7.19 -2.75
N ILE A 84 6.78 7.33 -3.13
CA ILE A 84 6.08 6.36 -3.98
C ILE A 84 6.79 6.19 -5.33
N ASP A 85 7.19 7.26 -6.01
CA ASP A 85 7.88 7.14 -7.31
C ASP A 85 9.17 6.31 -7.22
N SER A 86 9.99 6.58 -6.20
CA SER A 86 11.22 5.81 -5.96
C SER A 86 10.92 4.37 -5.56
N PHE A 87 9.85 4.16 -4.79
CA PHE A 87 9.42 2.84 -4.34
C PHE A 87 8.91 1.97 -5.50
N LEU A 88 8.09 2.52 -6.40
CA LEU A 88 7.57 1.81 -7.58
C LEU A 88 8.71 1.35 -8.51
N LYS A 89 9.79 2.13 -8.62
CA LYS A 89 11.00 1.76 -9.38
C LYS A 89 11.75 0.57 -8.80
N GLN A 90 11.58 0.28 -7.50
CA GLN A 90 12.20 -0.86 -6.81
C GLN A 90 11.29 -2.08 -6.74
N CYS A 91 10.21 -2.12 -7.52
CA CYS A 91 9.30 -3.25 -7.54
C CYS A 91 10.04 -4.53 -7.98
N PRO A 92 10.02 -5.61 -7.17
CA PRO A 92 10.62 -6.87 -7.55
C PRO A 92 9.86 -7.49 -8.74
N VAL A 93 10.53 -8.37 -9.48
CA VAL A 93 9.88 -9.09 -10.58
C VAL A 93 8.83 -10.04 -10.02
N PHE A 94 7.58 -9.92 -10.45
CA PHE A 94 6.50 -10.88 -10.19
C PHE A 94 6.39 -11.84 -11.38
N GLN A 95 6.46 -13.16 -11.14
CA GLN A 95 6.31 -14.17 -12.22
C GLN A 95 4.98 -14.02 -12.97
N THR A 96 3.96 -13.51 -12.28
CA THR A 96 2.62 -13.29 -12.82
C THR A 96 2.41 -11.88 -13.37
N ALA A 97 3.49 -11.12 -13.67
CA ALA A 97 3.41 -9.71 -14.06
C ALA A 97 2.45 -9.42 -15.23
N PHE A 98 2.31 -10.35 -16.18
CA PHE A 98 1.32 -10.21 -17.25
C PHE A 98 -0.11 -10.08 -16.72
N LEU A 99 -0.48 -10.87 -15.70
CA LEU A 99 -1.81 -10.84 -15.08
C LEU A 99 -1.96 -9.70 -14.06
N VAL A 100 -0.90 -9.42 -13.29
CA VAL A 100 -0.98 -8.49 -12.15
C VAL A 100 -0.77 -7.02 -12.56
N GLY A 101 -0.06 -6.78 -13.67
CA GLY A 101 0.15 -5.44 -14.21
C GLY A 101 1.49 -4.81 -13.86
N SER A 102 1.56 -3.49 -14.05
CA SER A 102 2.74 -2.68 -13.74
C SER A 102 2.99 -2.60 -12.23
N PRO A 103 4.17 -2.13 -11.78
CA PRO A 103 4.41 -1.81 -10.37
C PRO A 103 3.34 -0.93 -9.74
N ALA A 104 2.83 0.04 -10.50
CA ALA A 104 1.74 0.91 -10.08
C ALA A 104 0.43 0.13 -9.90
N ASP A 105 0.12 -0.81 -10.80
CA ASP A 105 -1.06 -1.65 -10.66
C ASP A 105 -1.00 -2.52 -9.40
N ILE A 106 0.15 -3.14 -9.13
CA ILE A 106 0.37 -3.96 -7.93
C ILE A 106 0.17 -3.09 -6.67
N PHE A 107 0.82 -1.93 -6.64
CA PHE A 107 0.74 -0.99 -5.53
C PHE A 107 -0.70 -0.53 -5.26
N VAL A 108 -1.42 -0.11 -6.30
CA VAL A 108 -2.79 0.39 -6.16
C VAL A 108 -3.76 -0.72 -5.80
N ASN A 109 -3.59 -1.95 -6.30
CA ASN A 109 -4.40 -3.09 -5.87
C ASN A 109 -4.25 -3.36 -4.37
N GLU A 110 -3.01 -3.37 -3.87
CA GLU A 110 -2.74 -3.59 -2.45
C GLU A 110 -3.26 -2.43 -1.58
N LEU A 111 -3.14 -1.19 -2.05
CA LEU A 111 -3.73 -0.03 -1.37
C LEU A 111 -5.26 -0.09 -1.35
N THR A 112 -5.88 -0.53 -2.44
CA THR A 112 -7.34 -0.71 -2.53
C THR A 112 -7.81 -1.78 -1.54
N ASP A 113 -7.09 -2.89 -1.45
CA ASP A 113 -7.38 -3.95 -0.48
C ASP A 113 -7.17 -3.49 0.96
N GLN A 114 -6.19 -2.61 1.20
CA GLN A 114 -5.99 -1.99 2.50
C GLN A 114 -7.19 -1.12 2.88
N LEU A 115 -7.63 -0.22 2.01
CA LEU A 115 -8.78 0.68 2.25
C LEU A 115 -10.03 -0.09 2.70
N GLN A 116 -10.34 -1.20 2.03
CA GLN A 116 -11.51 -2.04 2.36
C GLN A 116 -11.42 -2.72 3.74
N LYS A 117 -10.21 -2.91 4.27
CA LYS A 117 -9.96 -3.56 5.57
C LYS A 117 -9.92 -2.56 6.74
N LEU A 118 -9.75 -1.26 6.46
CA LEU A 118 -9.64 -0.23 7.50
C LEU A 118 -10.96 -0.03 8.23
N LYS A 119 -10.95 -0.22 9.55
CA LYS A 119 -12.11 0.02 10.43
C LYS A 119 -11.97 1.24 11.33
N VAL A 120 -10.77 1.79 11.43
CA VAL A 120 -10.46 2.95 12.29
C VAL A 120 -10.65 4.22 11.46
N GLU A 121 -11.72 4.96 11.75
CA GLU A 121 -12.14 6.11 10.94
C GLU A 121 -11.05 7.19 10.74
N PRO A 122 -10.33 7.66 11.78
CA PRO A 122 -9.25 8.63 11.57
C PRO A 122 -8.15 8.12 10.63
N VAL A 123 -7.88 6.82 10.66
CA VAL A 123 -6.91 6.20 9.75
C VAL A 123 -7.46 6.14 8.34
N LEU A 124 -8.71 5.73 8.15
CA LEU A 124 -9.36 5.72 6.84
C LEU A 124 -9.38 7.12 6.22
N LEU A 125 -9.72 8.15 7.00
CA LEU A 125 -9.69 9.55 6.56
C LEU A 125 -8.29 9.96 6.09
N HIS A 126 -7.25 9.60 6.85
CA HIS A 126 -5.86 9.84 6.47
C HIS A 126 -5.47 9.16 5.15
N TYR A 127 -5.89 7.91 4.95
CA TYR A 127 -5.65 7.25 3.66
C TYR A 127 -6.41 7.93 2.50
N LEU A 128 -7.67 8.29 2.70
CA LEU A 128 -8.47 8.99 1.69
C LEU A 128 -7.91 10.38 1.34
N SER A 129 -7.30 11.09 2.29
CA SER A 129 -6.62 12.35 1.97
C SER A 129 -5.33 12.13 1.18
N GLU A 130 -4.56 11.09 1.53
CA GLU A 130 -3.26 10.82 0.93
C GLU A 130 -3.34 10.08 -0.41
N VAL A 131 -4.43 9.38 -0.71
CA VAL A 131 -4.61 8.63 -1.98
C VAL A 131 -4.55 9.54 -3.21
N LYS A 132 -4.72 10.85 -3.02
CA LYS A 132 -4.51 11.89 -4.04
C LYS A 132 -3.12 11.82 -4.68
N VAL A 133 -2.11 11.26 -3.99
CA VAL A 133 -0.77 11.02 -4.56
C VAL A 133 -0.77 10.11 -5.79
N LEU A 134 -1.85 9.36 -6.04
CA LEU A 134 -2.00 8.52 -7.23
C LEU A 134 -2.35 9.31 -8.50
N GLN A 135 -2.57 10.62 -8.40
CA GLN A 135 -2.94 11.43 -9.56
C GLN A 135 -1.85 11.37 -10.64
N GLY A 136 -2.27 11.15 -11.88
CA GLY A 136 -1.37 11.06 -13.03
C GLY A 136 -0.61 9.73 -13.16
N ILE A 137 -0.79 8.79 -12.22
CA ILE A 137 -0.23 7.44 -12.37
C ILE A 137 -1.02 6.66 -13.42
N GLU A 138 -0.32 6.15 -14.43
CA GLU A 138 -0.90 5.29 -15.44
C GLU A 138 -1.24 3.90 -14.85
N LEU A 139 -2.52 3.55 -14.89
CA LEU A 139 -3.04 2.28 -14.39
C LEU A 139 -3.77 1.53 -15.49
N ARG A 140 -3.78 0.20 -15.41
CA ARG A 140 -4.70 -0.60 -16.22
C ARG A 140 -6.14 -0.22 -15.90
N MET A 141 -7.02 -0.33 -16.91
CA MET A 141 -8.44 -0.05 -16.75
C MET A 141 -9.08 -0.86 -15.62
N THR A 142 -8.69 -2.13 -15.46
CA THR A 142 -9.17 -3.01 -14.38
C THR A 142 -8.79 -2.49 -13.00
N THR A 143 -7.53 -2.12 -12.79
CA THR A 143 -7.03 -1.55 -11.53
C THR A 143 -7.70 -0.21 -11.22
N SER A 144 -7.76 0.68 -12.21
CA SER A 144 -8.41 1.98 -12.13
C SER A 144 -9.89 1.85 -11.74
N THR A 145 -10.61 0.92 -12.38
CA THR A 145 -12.03 0.64 -12.10
C THR A 145 -12.25 0.09 -10.69
N ARG A 146 -11.34 -0.78 -10.22
CA ARG A 146 -11.41 -1.36 -8.87
C ARG A 146 -11.19 -0.29 -7.80
N LEU A 147 -10.20 0.58 -7.97
CA LEU A 147 -9.95 1.71 -7.07
C LEU A 147 -11.16 2.66 -7.06
N LYS A 148 -11.66 3.05 -8.24
CA LYS A 148 -12.85 3.91 -8.38
C LYS A 148 -14.07 3.32 -7.67
N THR A 149 -14.37 2.04 -7.91
CA THR A 149 -15.47 1.32 -7.25
C THR A 149 -15.29 1.29 -5.72
N CYS A 150 -14.07 1.06 -5.24
CA CYS A 150 -13.78 1.08 -3.80
C CYS A 150 -14.05 2.45 -3.18
N LEU A 151 -13.62 3.53 -3.83
CA LEU A 151 -13.85 4.90 -3.34
C LEU A 151 -15.33 5.27 -3.37
N TYR A 152 -16.08 4.90 -4.42
CA TYR A 152 -17.55 5.06 -4.45
C TYR A 152 -18.25 4.27 -3.34
N GLY A 153 -17.71 3.12 -2.92
CA GLY A 153 -18.23 2.38 -1.78
C GLY A 153 -18.27 3.22 -0.49
N PHE A 154 -17.37 4.19 -0.36
CA PHE A 154 -17.32 5.10 0.79
C PHE A 154 -18.17 6.36 0.64
N THR A 155 -18.77 6.65 -0.52
CA THR A 155 -19.55 7.88 -0.75
C THR A 155 -21.02 7.78 -0.35
N SER A 156 -21.55 6.56 -0.27
CA SER A 156 -22.99 6.31 -0.08
C SER A 156 -23.31 5.82 1.33
N PRO A 157 -24.44 6.23 1.93
CA PRO A 157 -24.94 5.64 3.15
C PRO A 157 -25.45 4.22 2.86
N GLY A 158 -24.62 3.20 3.08
CA GLY A 158 -24.96 1.81 2.84
C GLY A 158 -24.03 0.85 3.58
N GLY A 159 -24.48 -0.41 3.72
CA GLY A 159 -23.64 -1.49 4.26
C GLY A 159 -22.46 -1.82 3.33
N PRO A 160 -21.41 -2.49 3.84
CA PRO A 160 -21.31 -3.12 5.15
C PRO A 160 -20.81 -2.21 6.28
N MET A 161 -20.40 -0.98 5.99
CA MET A 161 -19.72 -0.12 6.94
C MET A 161 -20.23 1.31 6.79
N TYR A 162 -21.46 1.58 7.26
CA TYR A 162 -22.16 2.87 7.21
C TYR A 162 -21.19 4.06 7.41
N PRO A 163 -20.68 4.67 6.32
CA PRO A 163 -19.55 5.59 6.42
C PRO A 163 -20.05 6.90 7.02
N THR A 164 -19.26 7.51 7.89
CA THR A 164 -19.62 8.82 8.49
C THR A 164 -19.63 9.91 7.42
N ARG A 165 -20.22 11.07 7.76
CA ARG A 165 -20.21 12.22 6.85
C ARG A 165 -18.78 12.64 6.45
N ALA A 166 -17.84 12.58 7.39
CA ALA A 166 -16.44 12.91 7.14
C ALA A 166 -15.83 11.95 6.12
N VAL A 167 -16.02 10.65 6.29
CA VAL A 167 -15.53 9.62 5.36
C VAL A 167 -16.13 9.80 3.97
N ARG A 168 -17.45 10.05 3.88
CA ARG A 168 -18.12 10.30 2.59
C ARG A 168 -17.55 11.53 1.88
N HIS A 169 -17.30 12.62 2.61
CA HIS A 169 -16.72 13.84 2.04
C HIS A 169 -15.30 13.60 1.53
N ALA A 170 -14.45 12.96 2.33
CA ALA A 170 -13.08 12.64 1.94
C ALA A 170 -13.04 11.69 0.72
N ALA A 171 -13.97 10.73 0.63
CA ALA A 171 -14.09 9.83 -0.51
C ALA A 171 -14.52 10.56 -1.79
N TRP A 172 -15.46 11.49 -1.71
CA TRP A 172 -15.85 12.35 -2.84
C TRP A 172 -14.66 13.20 -3.31
N GLU A 173 -13.96 13.87 -2.40
CA GLU A 173 -12.77 14.65 -2.78
C GLU A 173 -11.69 13.79 -3.46
N ALA A 174 -11.46 12.57 -2.96
CA ALA A 174 -10.50 11.65 -3.57
C ALA A 174 -10.93 11.22 -4.98
N LEU A 175 -12.23 10.93 -5.17
CA LEU A 175 -12.78 10.59 -6.49
C LEU A 175 -12.65 11.74 -7.48
N ASP A 176 -13.06 12.94 -7.11
CA ASP A 176 -13.02 14.11 -8.00
C ASP A 176 -11.58 14.45 -8.39
N PHE A 177 -10.62 14.25 -7.48
CA PHE A 177 -9.21 14.50 -7.73
C PHE A 177 -8.53 13.46 -8.64
N LEU A 178 -8.85 12.17 -8.44
CA LEU A 178 -8.22 11.06 -9.16
C LEU A 178 -8.91 10.73 -10.49
N PHE A 179 -10.23 10.89 -10.52
CA PHE A 179 -11.07 10.60 -11.68
C PHE A 179 -11.91 11.83 -11.99
N PRO A 180 -11.27 12.97 -12.33
CA PRO A 180 -12.01 14.14 -12.72
C PRO A 180 -12.94 13.71 -13.84
N ILE A 181 -14.24 13.96 -13.67
CA ILE A 181 -15.19 13.78 -14.75
C ILE A 181 -14.73 14.79 -15.80
N SER A 182 -13.97 14.33 -16.79
CA SER A 182 -13.87 15.05 -18.05
C SER A 182 -15.32 15.21 -18.49
N ILE A 183 -15.80 16.45 -18.44
CA ILE A 183 -17.04 16.89 -19.07
C ILE A 183 -16.96 16.41 -20.52
N ILE A 184 -17.42 15.20 -20.77
CA ILE A 184 -17.63 14.63 -22.08
C ILE A 184 -19.11 14.33 -22.08
N ILE A 185 -19.90 15.40 -22.29
CA ILE A 185 -21.04 15.57 -23.22
C ILE A 185 -21.22 17.13 -23.33
N ASN A 186 -20.52 17.80 -24.25
CA ASN A 186 -21.01 18.37 -25.54
C ASN A 186 -21.45 19.86 -25.42
N ASN A 187 -20.96 20.83 -26.19
CA ASN A 187 -20.98 21.00 -27.67
C ASN A 187 -22.36 20.85 -28.30
#